data_AF-A0A1V6QMY3-F1
#
_entry.id   AF-A0A1V6QMY3-F1
#
_cell.length_a   1.000
_cell.length_b   1.000
_cell.length_c   1.000
_cell.angle_alpha   90.00
_cell.angle_beta   90.00
_cell.angle_gamma   90.00
#
_symmetry.space_group_name_H-M   'P 1'
#
loop_
_entity.id
_entity.type
_entity.pdbx_description
1 polymer ?
#
loop_
_entity_poly.entity_id
_entity_poly.type
_entity_poly.pdbx_seq_one_letter_code
_entity_poly.pdbx_strand_id
1 'polypeptide(L)'
;MANDLVYAAAASIIAPVLSVLLVYIVNISRGDPGVRMISENRVRFCMAILEKLQDRFPVIAAFIPIYEALLKRAGLQIQGSTNVLESPAATSLMQNGSRQPDEETSFDGTSPGSLFDQVMQDNIHGTSKVY
;
A
#
# COMPACT_ATOMS: atom_id res chain seq x y z
N MET A 1 -8.79 -34.70 -26.74
CA MET A 1 -10.09 -34.05 -27.00
C MET A 1 -10.61 -33.25 -25.80
N ALA A 2 -10.96 -33.86 -24.66
CA ALA A 2 -11.48 -33.09 -23.52
C ALA A 2 -10.47 -32.08 -22.94
N ASN A 3 -9.20 -32.47 -22.82
CA ASN A 3 -8.14 -31.58 -22.34
C ASN A 3 -7.88 -30.40 -23.29
N ASP A 4 -7.96 -30.63 -24.60
CA ASP A 4 -7.78 -29.58 -25.62
C ASP A 4 -8.94 -28.58 -25.58
N LEU A 5 -10.16 -29.05 -25.36
CA LEU A 5 -11.34 -28.20 -25.18
C LEU A 5 -11.23 -27.35 -23.92
N VAL A 6 -10.82 -27.94 -22.79
CA VAL A 6 -10.61 -27.21 -21.53
C VAL A 6 -9.49 -26.19 -21.66
N TYR A 7 -8.40 -26.53 -22.36
CA TYR A 7 -7.30 -25.60 -22.63
C TYR A 7 -7.75 -24.44 -23.52
N ALA A 8 -8.47 -24.72 -24.61
CA ALA A 8 -9.01 -23.69 -25.50
C ALA A 8 -10.01 -22.77 -24.79
N ALA A 9 -10.89 -23.33 -23.95
CA ALA A 9 -11.81 -22.55 -23.12
C ALA A 9 -11.08 -21.69 -22.08
N ALA A 10 -10.02 -22.22 -21.46
CA ALA A 10 -9.20 -21.45 -20.54
C ALA A 10 -8.45 -20.32 -21.27
N ALA A 11 -7.92 -20.58 -22.46
CA ALA A 11 -7.24 -19.58 -23.27
C ALA A 11 -8.19 -18.46 -23.73
N SER A 12 -9.44 -18.80 -24.08
CA SER A 12 -10.41 -17.83 -24.59
C SER A 12 -10.89 -16.82 -23.53
N ILE A 13 -10.79 -17.15 -22.24
CA ILE A 13 -11.17 -16.25 -21.14
C ILE A 13 -10.05 -15.31 -20.69
N ILE A 14 -8.77 -15.58 -21.05
CA ILE A 14 -7.63 -14.78 -20.60
C ILE A 14 -7.77 -13.31 -21.02
N ALA A 15 -7.94 -13.05 -22.31
CA ALA A 15 -8.03 -11.68 -22.83
C ALA A 15 -9.22 -10.89 -22.24
N PRO A 16 -10.44 -11.47 -22.13
CA PRO A 16 -11.53 -10.85 -21.39
C PRO A 16 -11.17 -10.50 -19.94
N VAL A 17 -10.58 -11.44 -19.18
CA VAL A 17 -10.23 -11.23 -17.76
C VAL A 17 -9.22 -10.10 -17.60
N LEU A 18 -8.15 -10.09 -18.40
CA LEU A 18 -7.13 -9.03 -18.38
C LEU A 18 -7.75 -7.65 -18.71
N SER A 19 -8.70 -7.62 -19.64
CA SER A 19 -9.35 -6.38 -20.07
C SER A 19 -10.29 -5.81 -19.00
N VAL A 20 -11.18 -6.65 -18.44
CA VAL A 20 -12.13 -6.19 -17.41
C VAL A 20 -11.44 -5.86 -16.09
N LEU A 21 -10.34 -6.53 -15.76
CA LEU A 21 -9.53 -6.24 -14.58
C LEU A 21 -9.04 -4.78 -14.57
N LEU A 22 -8.57 -4.27 -15.72
CA LEU A 22 -8.20 -2.86 -15.86
C LEU A 22 -9.38 -1.92 -15.63
N VAL A 23 -10.55 -2.25 -16.17
CA VAL A 23 -11.77 -1.44 -15.98
C VAL A 23 -12.12 -1.34 -14.51
N TYR A 24 -12.09 -2.46 -13.78
CA TYR A 24 -12.40 -2.45 -12.35
C TYR A 24 -11.35 -1.71 -11.52
N ILE A 25 -10.06 -1.79 -11.87
CA ILE A 25 -9.00 -1.00 -11.23
C ILE A 25 -9.24 0.50 -11.41
N VAL A 26 -9.60 0.92 -12.62
CA VAL A 26 -9.93 2.32 -12.91
C VAL A 26 -11.15 2.76 -12.11
N ASN A 27 -12.18 1.92 -12.01
CA ASN A 27 -13.37 2.22 -11.23
C ASN A 27 -13.07 2.39 -9.74
N ILE A 28 -12.22 1.54 -9.16
CA ILE A 28 -11.77 1.69 -7.77
C ILE A 28 -11.01 3.01 -7.60
N SER A 29 -10.12 3.32 -8.53
CA SER A 29 -9.29 4.54 -8.51
C SER A 29 -10.12 5.82 -8.61
N ARG A 30 -11.28 5.78 -9.28
CA ARG A 30 -12.19 6.94 -9.43
C ARG A 30 -12.99 7.23 -8.15
N GLY A 31 -13.12 6.28 -7.23
CA GLY A 31 -13.67 6.51 -5.90
C GLY A 31 -15.19 6.64 -5.78
N ASP A 32 -15.98 6.34 -6.83
CA ASP A 32 -17.44 6.24 -6.71
C ASP A 32 -17.80 5.08 -5.75
N PRO A 33 -18.41 5.34 -4.58
CA PRO A 33 -18.62 4.31 -3.55
C PRO A 33 -19.41 3.10 -4.03
N GLY A 34 -20.47 3.30 -4.83
CA GLY A 34 -21.33 2.21 -5.30
C GLY A 34 -20.62 1.31 -6.28
N VAL A 35 -19.88 1.91 -7.22
CA VAL A 35 -19.12 1.18 -8.23
C VAL A 35 -17.87 0.56 -7.64
N ARG A 36 -17.23 1.21 -6.65
CA ARG A 36 -16.02 0.75 -5.98
C ARG A 36 -16.25 -0.59 -5.29
N MET A 37 -17.29 -0.70 -4.45
CA MET A 37 -17.58 -1.95 -3.73
C MET A 37 -17.74 -3.14 -4.69
N ILE A 38 -18.49 -2.95 -5.78
CA ILE A 38 -18.68 -3.99 -6.81
C ILE A 38 -17.35 -4.30 -7.49
N SER A 39 -16.60 -3.25 -7.86
CA SER A 39 -15.34 -3.39 -8.59
C SER A 39 -14.29 -4.13 -7.75
N GLU A 40 -14.16 -3.85 -6.46
CA GLU A 40 -13.25 -4.57 -5.57
C GLU A 40 -13.55 -6.08 -5.53
N ASN A 41 -14.82 -6.46 -5.43
CA ASN A 41 -15.21 -7.86 -5.46
C ASN A 41 -14.86 -8.52 -6.82
N ARG A 42 -15.13 -7.82 -7.92
CA ARG A 42 -14.84 -8.31 -9.27
C ARG A 42 -13.34 -8.42 -9.55
N VAL A 43 -12.52 -7.49 -9.07
CA VAL A 43 -11.06 -7.58 -9.16
C VAL A 43 -10.56 -8.82 -8.43
N ARG A 44 -10.97 -9.05 -7.17
CA ARG A 44 -10.54 -10.23 -6.41
C ARG A 44 -10.86 -11.53 -7.16
N PHE A 45 -12.05 -11.60 -7.76
CA PHE A 45 -12.43 -12.74 -8.60
C PHE A 45 -11.54 -12.89 -9.85
N CYS A 46 -11.25 -11.79 -10.55
CA CYS A 46 -10.37 -11.82 -11.73
C CYS A 46 -8.94 -12.23 -11.36
N MET A 47 -8.39 -11.72 -10.26
CA MET A 47 -7.07 -12.12 -9.76
C MET A 47 -7.02 -13.60 -9.43
N ALA A 48 -8.04 -14.13 -8.75
CA ALA A 48 -8.15 -15.56 -8.48
C ALA A 48 -8.21 -16.41 -9.76
N ILE A 49 -8.87 -15.93 -10.83
CA ILE A 49 -8.83 -16.60 -12.13
C ILE A 49 -7.41 -16.62 -12.69
N LEU A 50 -6.70 -15.48 -12.69
CA LEU A 50 -5.33 -15.40 -13.21
C LEU A 50 -4.39 -16.33 -12.43
N GLU A 51 -4.50 -16.38 -11.10
CA GLU A 51 -3.75 -17.30 -10.24
C GLU A 51 -4.00 -18.77 -10.59
N LYS A 52 -5.21 -19.15 -10.98
CA LYS A 52 -5.52 -20.53 -11.42
C LYS A 52 -5.06 -20.83 -12.84
N LEU A 53 -4.99 -19.81 -13.68
CA LEU A 53 -4.58 -19.97 -15.07
C LEU A 53 -3.05 -19.95 -15.24
N GLN A 54 -2.30 -19.32 -14.33
CA GLN A 54 -0.84 -19.19 -14.46
C GLN A 54 -0.11 -20.53 -14.53
N ASP A 55 -0.61 -21.57 -13.85
CA ASP A 55 -0.03 -22.92 -13.88
C ASP A 55 -0.05 -23.53 -15.29
N ARG A 56 -1.05 -23.16 -16.09
CA ARG A 56 -1.25 -23.65 -17.46
C ARG A 56 -0.72 -22.68 -18.51
N PHE A 57 -0.69 -21.39 -18.20
CA PHE A 57 -0.26 -20.32 -19.07
C PHE A 57 0.75 -19.45 -18.32
N PRO A 58 2.04 -19.84 -18.30
CA PRO A 58 3.08 -19.14 -17.52
C PRO A 58 3.21 -17.64 -17.86
N VAL A 59 2.81 -17.24 -19.07
CA VAL A 59 2.74 -15.84 -19.49
C VAL A 59 1.85 -14.98 -18.57
N ILE A 60 0.82 -15.58 -17.95
CA ILE A 60 -0.07 -14.90 -17.01
C ILE A 60 0.66 -14.48 -15.73
N ALA A 61 1.64 -15.28 -15.27
CA ALA A 61 2.41 -14.98 -14.06
C ALA A 61 3.15 -13.63 -14.16
N ALA A 62 3.53 -13.22 -15.37
CA ALA A 62 4.16 -11.92 -15.59
C ALA A 62 3.20 -10.73 -15.39
N PHE A 63 1.90 -10.93 -15.54
CA PHE A 63 0.89 -9.88 -15.40
C PHE A 63 0.40 -9.70 -13.96
N ILE A 64 0.42 -10.75 -13.13
CA ILE A 64 -0.10 -10.71 -11.75
C ILE A 64 0.56 -9.58 -10.92
N PRO A 65 1.90 -9.45 -10.87
CA PRO A 65 2.55 -8.36 -10.12
C PRO A 65 2.18 -6.96 -10.63
N ILE A 66 1.92 -6.81 -11.93
CA ILE A 66 1.51 -5.53 -12.53
C ILE A 66 0.15 -5.12 -11.96
N TYR A 67 -0.81 -6.05 -11.94
CA TYR A 67 -2.14 -5.78 -11.40
C TYR A 67 -2.12 -5.55 -9.89
N GLU A 68 -1.33 -6.30 -9.13
CA GLU A 68 -1.16 -6.06 -7.68
C GLU A 68 -0.63 -4.66 -7.39
N ALA A 69 0.39 -4.20 -8.13
CA ALA A 69 0.94 -2.86 -7.99
C ALA A 69 -0.11 -1.77 -8.31
N LEU A 70 -0.89 -1.97 -9.38
CA LEU A 70 -1.98 -1.06 -9.75
C LEU A 70 -3.07 -1.01 -8.69
N LEU A 71 -3.42 -2.15 -8.08
CA LEU A 71 -4.42 -2.24 -7.04
C LEU A 71 -3.98 -1.59 -5.74
N LYS A 72 -2.73 -1.82 -5.34
CA LYS A 72 -2.13 -1.13 -4.20
C LYS A 72 -2.19 0.39 -4.38
N ARG A 73 -1.88 0.89 -5.60
CA ARG A 73 -2.01 2.31 -5.94
C ARG A 73 -3.45 2.80 -5.88
N ALA A 74 -4.42 1.96 -6.25
CA ALA A 74 -5.84 2.24 -6.14
C ALA A 74 -6.38 2.14 -4.70
N GLY A 75 -5.54 1.80 -3.72
CA GLY A 75 -5.92 1.66 -2.32
C GLY A 75 -6.61 0.33 -1.99
N LEU A 76 -6.48 -0.68 -2.86
CA LEU A 76 -6.95 -2.04 -2.60
C LEU A 76 -5.76 -2.98 -2.40
N GLN A 77 -5.65 -3.56 -1.21
CA GLN A 77 -4.71 -4.63 -0.93
C GLN A 77 -5.44 -5.97 -1.10
N ILE A 78 -5.00 -6.77 -2.07
CA ILE A 78 -5.44 -8.15 -2.21
C ILE A 78 -4.45 -9.02 -1.46
N GLN A 79 -4.91 -9.62 -0.36
CA GLN A 79 -4.11 -10.56 0.40
C GLN A 79 -4.20 -11.91 -0.33
N GLY A 80 -3.21 -12.19 -1.18
CA GLY A 80 -3.30 -13.34 -2.06
C GLY A 80 -2.07 -13.54 -2.95
N SER A 81 -0.86 -13.45 -2.42
CA SER A 81 0.32 -13.98 -3.09
C SER A 81 1.53 -13.88 -2.17
N THR A 82 1.84 -15.01 -1.57
CA THR A 82 3.12 -15.31 -0.95
C THR A 82 4.22 -15.01 -1.97
N ASN A 83 4.91 -13.89 -1.80
CA ASN A 83 6.36 -13.82 -1.62
C ASN A 83 6.64 -12.40 -1.14
N VAL A 84 6.84 -12.27 0.16
CA VAL A 84 7.54 -11.16 0.77
C VAL A 84 8.91 -11.11 0.08
N LEU A 85 9.03 -10.30 -0.98
CA LEU A 85 10.33 -9.82 -1.40
C LEU A 85 10.71 -8.81 -0.32
N GLU A 86 11.40 -9.30 0.71
CA GLU A 86 12.11 -8.45 1.64
C GLU A 86 13.00 -7.54 0.81
N SER A 87 12.60 -6.27 0.69
CA SER A 87 13.51 -5.21 0.32
C SER A 87 14.68 -5.32 1.31
N PRO A 88 15.94 -5.45 0.86
CA PRO A 88 17.04 -5.44 1.80
C PRO A 88 17.00 -4.10 2.52
N ALA A 89 16.73 -4.18 3.82
CA ALA A 89 16.87 -3.08 4.74
C ALA A 89 18.26 -2.49 4.54
N ALA A 90 18.32 -1.17 4.42
CA ALA A 90 19.56 -0.44 4.42
C ALA A 90 20.48 -0.99 5.52
N THR A 91 21.66 -1.46 5.12
CA THR A 91 22.77 -1.75 6.02
C THR A 91 23.13 -0.47 6.77
N SER A 92 22.48 -0.26 7.90
CA SER A 92 22.97 0.61 8.97
C SER A 92 24.13 -0.13 9.64
N LEU A 93 25.33 0.20 9.18
CA LEU A 93 26.57 -0.31 9.74
C LEU A 93 26.86 0.52 11.00
N MET A 94 26.38 0.05 12.14
CA MET A 94 26.97 0.45 13.41
C MET A 94 28.37 -0.14 13.47
N GLN A 95 29.39 0.71 13.41
CA GLN A 95 30.70 0.36 13.93
C GLN A 95 31.11 1.36 15.00
N ASN A 96 31.12 0.80 16.20
CA ASN A 96 31.47 1.36 17.48
C ASN A 96 32.99 1.61 17.59
N GLY A 97 33.41 2.64 18.33
CA GLY A 97 34.72 2.63 18.99
C GLY A 97 35.54 3.93 18.91
N SER A 98 35.47 4.73 19.96
CA SER A 98 36.69 5.18 20.68
C SER A 98 36.32 5.81 22.02
N ARG A 99 36.79 5.15 23.09
CA ARG A 99 36.89 5.69 24.46
C ARG A 99 37.90 6.83 24.49
N GLN A 100 37.57 7.92 25.18
CA GLN A 100 38.41 8.41 26.29
C GLN A 100 37.61 9.38 27.18
N PRO A 101 37.75 9.30 28.51
CA PRO A 101 37.27 10.32 29.45
C PRO A 101 38.35 11.40 29.62
N ASP A 102 37.96 12.64 29.90
CA ASP A 102 38.76 13.55 30.73
C ASP A 102 37.87 14.65 31.35
N GLU A 103 37.97 14.65 32.67
CA GLU A 103 37.70 15.59 33.75
C GLU A 103 37.40 17.09 33.47
N GLU A 104 36.30 17.55 34.08
CA GLU A 104 36.06 18.78 34.89
C GLU A 104 36.65 20.15 34.48
N THR A 105 35.78 21.16 34.32
CA THR A 105 35.76 22.41 35.12
C THR A 105 34.62 23.37 34.71
N SER A 106 34.37 24.31 35.61
CA SER A 106 33.15 25.08 35.87
C SER A 106 32.99 26.38 35.05
N PHE A 107 31.85 27.05 35.29
CA PHE A 107 31.49 28.47 35.06
C PHE A 107 30.77 28.89 33.76
N ASP A 108 29.46 29.14 33.95
CA ASP A 108 28.76 30.43 33.73
C ASP A 108 28.40 30.87 32.30
N GLY A 109 27.14 31.28 32.11
CA GLY A 109 26.70 31.91 30.85
C GLY A 109 25.26 31.63 30.40
N THR A 110 24.28 32.20 31.11
CA THR A 110 23.14 32.97 30.56
C THR A 110 22.37 32.42 29.33
N SER A 111 21.13 31.95 29.59
CA SER A 111 19.98 31.85 28.64
C SER A 111 19.70 33.21 27.95
N PRO A 112 19.15 33.33 26.71
CA PRO A 112 17.79 32.87 26.39
C PRO A 112 17.51 32.44 24.93
N GLY A 113 16.55 31.52 24.75
CA GLY A 113 16.08 31.11 23.42
C GLY A 113 14.86 30.20 23.42
N SER A 114 13.86 30.52 24.25
CA SER A 114 12.52 29.91 24.23
C SER A 114 11.65 30.61 23.19
N LEU A 115 11.10 29.88 22.21
CA LEU A 115 9.92 30.33 21.46
C LEU A 115 9.02 29.13 21.10
N PHE A 116 7.95 29.00 21.89
CA PHE A 116 6.66 28.38 21.59
C PHE A 116 6.57 26.85 21.59
N ASP A 117 6.71 26.29 22.78
CA ASP A 117 5.78 25.24 23.22
C ASP A 117 4.76 25.90 24.17
N GLN A 118 3.53 25.37 24.19
CA GLN A 118 2.47 25.68 25.15
C GLN A 118 1.63 26.95 24.91
N VAL A 119 0.40 26.76 24.40
CA VAL A 119 -0.87 27.26 25.02
C VAL A 119 -2.03 27.17 24.01
N MET A 120 -2.98 26.26 24.28
CA MET A 120 -4.45 26.45 24.26
C MET A 120 -5.14 25.08 24.20
N GLN A 121 -5.10 24.36 25.33
CA GLN A 121 -6.24 23.56 25.77
C GLN A 121 -6.96 24.35 26.87
N ASP A 122 -8.24 24.01 27.04
CA ASP A 122 -9.27 24.59 27.92
C ASP A 122 -9.92 25.92 27.44
N ASN A 123 -11.23 26.14 27.55
CA ASN A 123 -12.43 25.29 27.68
C ASN A 123 -13.63 26.27 27.66
N ILE A 124 -14.79 25.81 27.18
CA ILE A 124 -16.13 26.03 27.79
C ILE A 124 -16.69 27.47 27.97
N HIS A 125 -17.83 27.67 27.28
CA HIS A 125 -19.05 28.43 27.66
C HIS A 125 -19.00 29.98 27.71
N GLY A 126 -20.00 30.61 27.08
CA GLY A 126 -20.37 31.98 27.43
C GLY A 126 -21.11 32.74 26.35
N THR A 127 -22.43 32.74 26.46
CA THR A 127 -23.42 33.44 25.64
C THR A 127 -23.33 34.97 25.65
N SER A 128 -23.81 35.54 24.54
CA SER A 128 -24.74 36.69 24.46
C SER A 128 -24.21 38.11 24.22
N LYS A 129 -25.03 38.78 23.39
CA LYS A 129 -25.00 40.15 22.86
C LYS A 129 -24.79 41.23 23.93
N VAL A 130 -24.17 42.32 23.52
CA VAL A 130 -24.42 43.65 24.10
C VAL A 130 -24.69 44.65 22.96
N TYR A 131 -25.63 45.54 23.26
CA TYR A 131 -26.36 46.51 22.44
C TYR A 131 -25.50 47.44 21.57
#